data_AF-A0AAP0G966-F1
#
_entry.id   AF-A0AAP0G966-F1
#
_cell.length_a   1.000
_cell.length_b   1.000
_cell.length_c   1.000
_cell.angle_alpha   90.00
_cell.angle_beta   90.00
_cell.angle_gamma   90.00
#
_symmetry.space_group_name_H-M   'P 1'
#
loop_
_entity.id
_entity.type
_entity.pdbx_description
1 polymer ?
#
loop_
_entity_poly.entity_id
_entity_poly.type
_entity_poly.pdbx_seq_one_letter_code
_entity_poly.pdbx_strand_id
1 'polypeptide(L)'
;MSEITKKASKVTVFVYNHIFLLSWLRKREGWKEIVRPGATRFATTFITLKSIFEHKHDLQALVTSKYYTDSKLAKLSKEKDAVAVILDNNFWNMCLIMTKVAGPLIRLLRIVDSDEKPSIGYVYDGMYRARKAIKGIFKNVKRLYKPYTTIIKDRWDHQLRQRIHSAAYFLNPAFQYDPANYSNKPEVVQGLIDLIGNKDICNKSSIAMNEVRIYRDQLESFGKPLAIKMSKEMQPGK
;
A
#
# COMPACT_ATOMS: atom_id res chain seq x y z
N MET A 1 -4.38 -14.80 -0.02
CA MET A 1 -5.33 -13.73 0.34
C MET A 1 -6.76 -14.27 0.46
N SER A 2 -7.24 -15.11 -0.47
CA SER A 2 -8.57 -15.73 -0.38
C SER A 2 -8.86 -16.42 0.96
N GLU A 3 -7.94 -17.26 1.46
CA GLU A 3 -8.18 -18.04 2.69
C GLU A 3 -8.29 -17.18 3.96
N ILE A 4 -7.43 -16.19 4.13
CA ILE A 4 -7.50 -15.29 5.31
C ILE A 4 -8.77 -14.44 5.27
N THR A 5 -9.20 -13.99 4.10
CA THR A 5 -10.45 -13.24 3.94
C THR A 5 -11.65 -14.13 4.27
N LYS A 6 -11.66 -15.40 3.86
CA LYS A 6 -12.71 -16.36 4.26
C LYS A 6 -12.77 -16.56 5.77
N LYS A 7 -11.63 -16.78 6.43
CA LYS A 7 -11.55 -16.89 7.90
C LYS A 7 -12.06 -15.61 8.59
N ALA A 8 -11.63 -14.44 8.12
CA ALA A 8 -12.11 -13.15 8.60
C ALA A 8 -13.63 -12.99 8.44
N SER A 9 -14.19 -13.40 7.29
CA SER A 9 -15.63 -13.40 7.06
C SER A 9 -16.38 -14.30 8.03
N LYS A 10 -15.84 -15.49 8.37
CA LYS A 10 -16.43 -16.35 9.41
C LYS A 10 -16.53 -15.62 10.75
N VAL A 11 -15.48 -14.91 11.15
CA VAL A 11 -15.47 -14.12 12.41
C VAL A 11 -16.50 -13.00 12.36
N THR A 12 -16.57 -12.23 11.27
CA THR A 12 -17.54 -11.13 11.17
C THR A 12 -18.98 -11.66 11.15
N VAL A 13 -19.25 -12.72 10.39
CA VAL A 13 -20.59 -13.34 10.34
C VAL A 13 -21.00 -13.86 11.72
N PHE A 14 -20.07 -14.52 12.42
CA PHE A 14 -20.29 -14.99 13.79
C PHE A 14 -20.65 -13.86 14.75
N VAL A 15 -19.97 -12.72 14.68
CA VAL A 15 -20.25 -11.58 15.57
C VAL A 15 -21.58 -10.90 15.19
N TYR A 16 -21.77 -10.58 13.90
CA TYR A 16 -22.88 -9.73 13.46
C TYR A 16 -24.22 -10.47 13.35
N ASN A 17 -24.24 -11.79 13.16
CA ASN A 17 -25.48 -12.57 13.13
C ASN A 17 -26.07 -12.80 14.53
N HIS A 18 -25.30 -12.55 15.58
CA HIS A 18 -25.70 -12.83 16.96
C HIS A 18 -25.70 -11.53 17.77
N ILE A 19 -26.88 -10.88 17.83
CA ILE A 19 -27.07 -9.56 18.47
C ILE A 19 -26.51 -9.52 19.90
N PHE A 20 -26.64 -10.60 20.66
CA PHE A 20 -26.15 -10.67 22.04
C PHE A 20 -24.60 -10.65 22.13
N LEU A 21 -23.89 -11.29 21.20
CA LEU A 21 -22.42 -11.22 21.12
C LEU A 21 -21.96 -9.81 20.77
N LEU A 22 -22.60 -9.20 19.77
CA LEU A 22 -22.31 -7.82 19.38
C LEU A 22 -22.58 -6.84 20.53
N SER A 23 -23.67 -7.06 21.28
CA SER A 23 -24.03 -6.26 22.45
C SER A 23 -23.01 -6.39 23.57
N TRP A 24 -22.41 -7.57 23.75
CA TRP A 24 -21.32 -7.78 24.70
C TRP A 24 -20.05 -7.05 24.26
N LEU A 25 -19.68 -7.15 22.98
CA LEU A 25 -18.48 -6.49 22.43
C LEU A 25 -18.59 -4.97 22.49
N ARG A 26 -19.77 -4.40 22.21
CA ARG A 26 -20.01 -2.94 22.27
C ARG A 26 -19.85 -2.33 23.66
N LYS A 27 -19.83 -3.15 24.73
CA LYS A 27 -19.56 -2.69 26.11
C LYS A 27 -18.07 -2.57 26.42
N ARG A 28 -17.19 -3.07 25.54
CA ARG A 28 -15.74 -2.99 25.72
C ARG A 28 -15.29 -1.55 25.46
N GLU A 29 -14.40 -1.07 26.31
CA GLU A 29 -13.82 0.26 26.15
C GLU A 29 -13.11 0.38 24.81
N GLY A 30 -13.37 1.47 24.08
CA GLY A 30 -12.74 1.71 22.77
C GLY A 30 -13.25 0.83 21.63
N TRP A 31 -14.35 0.07 21.82
CA TRP A 31 -14.95 -0.72 20.75
C TRP A 31 -15.30 0.13 19.53
N LYS A 32 -14.99 -0.40 18.33
CA LYS A 32 -15.38 0.16 17.04
C LYS A 32 -15.92 -0.96 16.17
N GLU A 33 -16.83 -0.64 15.26
CA GLU A 33 -17.35 -1.63 14.34
C GLU A 33 -16.23 -2.27 13.50
N ILE A 34 -16.25 -3.61 13.42
CA ILE A 34 -15.25 -4.40 12.72
C ILE A 34 -15.31 -4.11 11.22
N VAL A 35 -16.51 -4.14 10.65
CA VAL A 35 -16.71 -3.91 9.22
C VAL A 35 -16.95 -2.42 9.00
N ARG A 36 -16.08 -1.80 8.21
CA ARG A 36 -16.21 -0.39 7.83
C ARG A 36 -16.08 -0.27 6.32
N PRO A 37 -17.13 0.19 5.61
CA PRO A 37 -17.06 0.42 4.18
C PRO A 37 -15.94 1.41 3.83
N GLY A 38 -15.10 1.04 2.86
CA GLY A 38 -14.16 1.94 2.22
C GLY A 38 -14.64 2.31 0.82
N ALA A 39 -13.99 3.30 0.19
CA ALA A 39 -14.33 3.76 -1.16
C ALA A 39 -14.26 2.66 -2.23
N THR A 40 -13.48 1.60 -1.98
CA THR A 40 -13.40 0.43 -2.86
C THR A 40 -13.56 -0.86 -2.06
N ARG A 41 -13.99 -1.94 -2.73
CA ARG A 41 -14.03 -3.29 -2.14
C ARG A 41 -12.68 -3.75 -1.56
N PHE A 42 -11.57 -3.29 -2.15
CA PHE A 42 -10.22 -3.57 -1.66
C PHE A 42 -9.95 -2.85 -0.34
N ALA A 43 -10.31 -1.57 -0.26
CA ALA A 43 -10.22 -0.81 0.98
C ALA A 43 -11.09 -1.42 2.08
N THR A 44 -12.34 -1.77 1.79
CA THR A 44 -13.25 -2.44 2.75
C THR A 44 -12.62 -3.71 3.31
N THR A 45 -12.09 -4.58 2.45
CA THR A 45 -11.44 -5.84 2.87
C THR A 45 -10.26 -5.59 3.80
N PHE A 46 -9.42 -4.61 3.46
CA PHE A 46 -8.26 -4.29 4.26
C PHE A 46 -8.62 -3.66 5.62
N ILE A 47 -9.53 -2.70 5.62
CA ILE A 47 -10.00 -2.03 6.84
C ILE A 47 -10.63 -3.06 7.78
N THR A 48 -11.41 -4.00 7.23
CA THR A 48 -12.01 -5.10 7.99
C THR A 48 -10.95 -5.99 8.62
N LEU A 49 -9.96 -6.45 7.85
CA LEU A 49 -8.85 -7.27 8.37
C LEU A 49 -8.06 -6.55 9.47
N LYS A 50 -7.81 -5.26 9.30
CA LYS A 50 -7.14 -4.43 10.31
C LYS A 50 -7.98 -4.33 11.58
N SER A 51 -9.27 -4.05 11.46
CA SER A 51 -10.17 -3.92 12.61
C SER A 51 -10.33 -5.24 13.36
N ILE A 52 -10.40 -6.38 12.65
CA ILE A 52 -10.40 -7.71 13.29
C ILE A 52 -9.15 -7.87 14.15
N PHE A 53 -7.98 -7.55 13.60
CA PHE A 53 -6.72 -7.64 14.33
C PHE A 53 -6.67 -6.71 15.55
N GLU A 54 -7.14 -5.47 15.41
CA GLU A 54 -7.26 -4.50 16.52
C GLU A 54 -8.15 -5.03 17.65
N HIS A 55 -9.21 -5.79 17.33
CA HIS A 55 -10.13 -6.41 18.30
C HIS A 55 -9.75 -7.84 18.71
N LYS A 56 -8.52 -8.31 18.45
CA LYS A 56 -8.07 -9.67 18.80
C LYS A 56 -8.42 -10.04 20.24
N HIS A 57 -8.03 -9.20 21.19
CA HIS A 57 -8.18 -9.49 22.62
C HIS A 57 -9.64 -9.52 23.05
N ASP A 58 -10.48 -8.63 22.52
CA ASP A 58 -11.92 -8.60 22.83
C ASP A 58 -12.64 -9.83 22.25
N LEU A 59 -12.28 -10.23 21.03
CA LEU A 59 -12.84 -11.42 20.38
C LEU A 59 -12.44 -12.70 21.11
N GLN A 60 -11.17 -12.80 21.53
CA GLN A 60 -10.70 -13.94 22.34
C GLN A 60 -11.40 -13.96 23.70
N ALA A 61 -11.48 -12.81 24.38
CA ALA A 61 -12.17 -12.70 25.66
C ALA A 61 -13.66 -13.08 25.56
N LEU A 62 -14.33 -12.69 24.48
CA LEU A 62 -15.73 -13.06 24.22
C LEU A 62 -15.88 -14.59 24.19
N VAL A 63 -15.12 -15.29 23.33
CA VAL A 63 -15.29 -16.73 23.11
C VAL A 63 -14.80 -17.59 24.27
N THR A 64 -14.01 -17.03 25.20
CA THR A 64 -13.60 -17.70 26.43
C THR A 64 -14.39 -17.27 27.67
N SER A 65 -15.32 -16.31 27.52
CA SER A 65 -16.12 -15.82 28.65
C SER A 65 -17.24 -16.79 29.03
N LYS A 66 -17.62 -16.79 30.32
CA LYS A 66 -18.83 -17.50 30.79
C LYS A 66 -20.09 -17.06 30.03
N TYR A 67 -20.14 -15.78 29.65
CA TYR A 67 -21.21 -15.22 28.83
C TYR A 67 -21.42 -15.98 27.51
N TYR A 68 -20.33 -16.40 26.86
CA TYR A 68 -20.39 -17.24 25.67
C TYR A 68 -20.55 -18.72 26.00
N THR A 69 -19.71 -19.27 26.90
CA THR A 69 -19.65 -20.73 27.15
C THR A 69 -20.95 -21.29 27.72
N ASP A 70 -21.70 -20.48 28.48
CA ASP A 70 -22.95 -20.89 29.10
C ASP A 70 -24.15 -20.72 28.12
N SER A 71 -23.93 -20.08 26.98
CA SER A 71 -24.96 -19.85 25.97
C SER A 71 -25.29 -21.12 25.17
N LYS A 72 -26.52 -21.19 24.62
CA LYS A 72 -26.89 -22.24 23.67
C LYS A 72 -26.01 -22.23 22.41
N LEU A 73 -25.45 -21.06 22.06
CA LEU A 73 -24.63 -20.88 20.87
C LEU A 73 -23.33 -21.68 20.93
N ALA A 74 -22.70 -21.77 22.12
CA ALA A 74 -21.47 -22.54 22.32
C ALA A 74 -21.63 -24.05 22.05
N LYS A 75 -22.87 -24.56 22.07
CA LYS A 75 -23.19 -25.96 21.82
C LYS A 75 -23.39 -26.26 20.33
N LEU A 76 -23.60 -25.25 19.48
CA LEU A 76 -23.85 -25.43 18.06
C LEU A 76 -22.56 -25.78 17.31
N SER A 77 -22.57 -26.89 16.55
CA SER A 77 -21.39 -27.31 15.78
C SER A 77 -20.96 -26.27 14.74
N LYS A 78 -21.92 -25.60 14.10
CA LYS A 78 -21.70 -24.58 13.07
C LYS A 78 -20.84 -23.40 13.54
N GLU A 79 -20.95 -23.04 14.83
CA GLU A 79 -20.29 -21.86 15.38
C GLU A 79 -18.88 -22.17 15.92
N LYS A 80 -18.54 -23.46 16.07
CA LYS A 80 -17.20 -23.90 16.51
C LYS A 80 -16.12 -23.51 15.52
N ASP A 81 -16.44 -23.42 14.24
CA ASP A 81 -15.54 -22.96 13.18
C ASP A 81 -15.02 -21.53 13.43
N ALA A 82 -15.91 -20.61 13.79
CA ALA A 82 -15.54 -19.22 14.05
C ALA A 82 -14.70 -19.10 15.33
N VAL A 83 -15.06 -19.84 16.38
CA VAL A 83 -14.27 -19.90 17.62
C VAL A 83 -12.88 -20.48 17.36
N ALA A 84 -12.76 -21.55 16.59
CA ALA A 84 -11.48 -22.12 16.22
C ALA A 84 -10.60 -21.11 15.48
N VAL A 85 -11.17 -20.31 14.58
CA VAL A 85 -10.45 -19.21 13.92
C VAL A 85 -10.03 -18.12 14.91
N ILE A 86 -10.89 -17.74 15.86
CA ILE A 86 -10.58 -16.72 16.88
C ILE A 86 -9.48 -17.19 17.84
N LEU A 87 -9.37 -18.49 18.11
CA LEU A 87 -8.33 -19.07 18.95
C LEU A 87 -7.06 -19.45 18.17
N ASP A 88 -7.09 -19.42 16.84
CA ASP A 88 -5.95 -19.75 15.97
C ASP A 88 -4.89 -18.63 15.95
N ASN A 89 -3.76 -18.85 16.63
CA ASN A 89 -2.63 -17.92 16.62
C ASN A 89 -2.05 -17.67 15.22
N ASN A 90 -2.11 -18.65 14.31
CA ASN A 90 -1.65 -18.47 12.94
C ASN A 90 -2.55 -17.50 12.18
N PHE A 91 -3.87 -17.54 12.39
CA PHE A 91 -4.79 -16.56 11.82
C PHE A 91 -4.41 -15.13 12.21
N TRP A 92 -4.16 -14.88 13.50
CA TRP A 92 -3.77 -13.56 13.99
C TRP A 92 -2.42 -13.08 13.44
N ASN A 93 -1.43 -13.98 13.40
CA ASN A 93 -0.12 -13.67 12.82
C ASN A 93 -0.24 -13.32 11.33
N MET A 94 -1.08 -14.03 10.59
CA MET A 94 -1.35 -13.72 9.19
C MET A 94 -2.06 -12.37 9.04
N CYS A 95 -3.03 -12.03 9.89
CA CYS A 95 -3.68 -10.71 9.88
C CYS A 95 -2.67 -9.57 10.13
N LEU A 96 -1.75 -9.76 11.08
CA LEU A 96 -0.67 -8.81 11.35
C LEU A 96 0.27 -8.64 10.15
N ILE A 97 0.65 -9.74 9.49
CA ILE A 97 1.51 -9.67 8.30
C ILE A 97 0.79 -8.91 7.19
N MET A 98 -0.48 -9.22 6.92
CA MET A 98 -1.23 -8.58 5.83
C MET A 98 -1.43 -7.08 6.08
N THR A 99 -1.70 -6.67 7.33
CA THR A 99 -1.80 -5.26 7.71
C THR A 99 -0.48 -4.52 7.51
N LYS A 100 0.65 -5.12 7.92
CA LYS A 100 1.98 -4.55 7.69
C LYS A 100 2.34 -4.46 6.21
N VAL A 101 2.07 -5.49 5.41
CA VAL A 101 2.40 -5.51 3.98
C VAL A 101 1.59 -4.50 3.18
N ALA A 102 0.31 -4.30 3.50
CA ALA A 102 -0.50 -3.33 2.74
C ALA A 102 -0.22 -1.88 3.15
N GLY A 103 0.28 -1.62 4.36
CA GLY A 103 0.58 -0.26 4.84
C GLY A 103 1.42 0.58 3.84
N PRO A 104 2.58 0.10 3.37
CA PRO A 104 3.38 0.79 2.36
C PRO A 104 2.64 1.00 1.03
N LEU A 105 1.79 0.06 0.61
CA LEU A 105 1.00 0.17 -0.62
C LEU A 105 -0.12 1.20 -0.49
N ILE A 106 -0.79 1.26 0.66
CA ILE A 106 -1.81 2.28 0.94
C ILE A 106 -1.18 3.67 1.01
N ARG A 107 0.03 3.79 1.56
CA ARG A 107 0.76 5.06 1.54
C ARG A 107 1.08 5.51 0.13
N LEU A 108 1.50 4.58 -0.75
CA LEU A 108 1.70 4.87 -2.16
C LEU A 108 0.38 5.32 -2.83
N LEU A 109 -0.70 4.59 -2.63
CA LEU A 109 -2.02 4.95 -3.20
C LEU A 109 -2.45 6.35 -2.77
N ARG A 110 -2.29 6.72 -1.50
CA ARG A 110 -2.58 8.08 -1.02
C ARG A 110 -1.74 9.17 -1.69
N ILE A 111 -0.51 8.88 -2.11
CA ILE A 111 0.32 9.82 -2.87
C ILE A 111 -0.21 9.95 -4.30
N VAL A 112 -0.67 8.85 -4.90
CA VAL A 112 -1.22 8.81 -6.26
C VAL A 112 -2.57 9.50 -6.35
N ASP A 113 -3.42 9.29 -5.34
CA ASP A 113 -4.78 9.83 -5.24
C ASP A 113 -4.81 11.27 -4.70
N SER A 114 -3.67 11.88 -4.38
CA SER A 114 -3.63 13.26 -3.90
C SER A 114 -3.81 14.24 -5.04
N ASP A 115 -4.90 15.01 -5.04
CA ASP A 115 -5.18 16.07 -6.02
C ASP A 115 -4.23 17.29 -5.89
N GLU A 116 -3.40 17.32 -4.85
CA GLU A 116 -2.51 18.45 -4.58
C GLU A 116 -1.21 18.43 -5.38
N LYS A 117 -0.70 17.27 -5.83
CA LYS A 117 0.61 17.21 -6.52
C LYS A 117 0.54 16.28 -7.72
N PRO A 118 1.15 16.63 -8.87
CA PRO A 118 1.31 15.73 -10.01
C PRO A 118 2.00 14.44 -9.56
N SER A 119 1.20 13.39 -9.41
CA SER A 119 1.59 12.22 -8.65
C SER A 119 2.46 11.25 -9.46
N ILE A 120 2.42 11.36 -10.79
CA ILE A 120 3.12 10.47 -11.73
C ILE A 120 4.63 10.40 -11.49
N GLY A 121 5.27 11.54 -11.17
CA GLY A 121 6.71 11.61 -10.88
C GLY A 121 7.11 11.00 -9.54
N TYR A 122 6.16 10.72 -8.66
CA TYR A 122 6.37 10.09 -7.34
C TYR A 122 6.08 8.59 -7.34
N VAL A 123 5.40 8.07 -8.37
CA VAL A 123 4.97 6.66 -8.41
C VAL A 123 6.16 5.71 -8.41
N TYR A 124 7.19 5.99 -9.22
CA TYR A 124 8.37 5.12 -9.34
C TYR A 124 9.10 4.96 -8.00
N ASP A 125 9.46 6.07 -7.36
CA ASP A 125 10.10 6.06 -6.05
C ASP A 125 9.19 5.47 -4.97
N GLY A 126 7.91 5.84 -4.98
CA GLY A 126 6.93 5.30 -4.05
C GLY A 126 6.79 3.78 -4.15
N MET A 127 6.80 3.22 -5.37
CA MET A 127 6.82 1.77 -5.60
C MET A 127 8.11 1.12 -5.09
N TYR A 128 9.26 1.75 -5.35
CA TYR A 128 10.54 1.29 -4.84
C TYR A 128 10.56 1.27 -3.30
N ARG A 129 10.12 2.34 -2.64
CA ARG A 129 10.00 2.45 -1.18
C ARG A 129 9.03 1.43 -0.62
N ALA A 130 7.88 1.22 -1.25
CA ALA A 130 6.91 0.22 -0.82
C ALA A 130 7.51 -1.19 -0.83
N ARG A 131 8.20 -1.56 -1.93
CA ARG A 131 8.91 -2.85 -2.02
C ARG A 131 10.02 -2.97 -0.96
N LYS A 132 10.80 -1.90 -0.72
CA LYS A 132 11.86 -1.87 0.30
C LYS A 132 11.28 -2.05 1.71
N ALA A 133 10.19 -1.36 2.03
CA ALA A 133 9.50 -1.49 3.32
C ALA A 133 8.97 -2.91 3.54
N ILE A 134 8.38 -3.53 2.51
CA ILE A 134 7.92 -4.93 2.57
C ILE A 134 9.08 -5.89 2.83
N LYS A 135 10.22 -5.73 2.15
CA LYS A 135 11.42 -6.53 2.46
C LYS A 135 11.86 -6.36 3.92
N GLY A 136 11.82 -5.13 4.43
CA GLY A 136 12.15 -4.78 5.82
C GLY A 136 11.26 -5.46 6.85
N ILE A 137 9.94 -5.58 6.60
CA ILE A 137 9.00 -6.30 7.48
C ILE A 137 9.46 -7.73 7.74
N PHE A 138 10.08 -8.38 6.75
CA PHE A 138 10.60 -9.74 6.84
C PHE A 138 12.10 -9.81 7.11
N LYS A 139 12.70 -8.74 7.67
CA LYS A 139 14.15 -8.65 7.97
C LYS A 139 15.03 -9.00 6.76
N ASN A 140 14.57 -8.69 5.55
CA ASN A 140 15.21 -9.03 4.27
C ASN A 140 15.42 -10.54 4.02
N VAL A 141 14.68 -11.42 4.70
CA VAL A 141 14.69 -12.87 4.41
C VAL A 141 13.94 -13.13 3.10
N LYS A 142 14.69 -13.38 2.01
CA LYS A 142 14.17 -13.52 0.64
C LYS A 142 12.99 -14.47 0.52
N ARG A 143 13.07 -15.65 1.14
CA ARG A 143 11.99 -16.65 1.11
C ARG A 143 10.64 -16.10 1.59
N LEU A 144 10.67 -15.21 2.59
CA LEU A 144 9.45 -14.70 3.24
C LEU A 144 8.84 -13.52 2.48
N TYR A 145 9.66 -12.58 1.99
CA TYR A 145 9.11 -11.41 1.28
C TYR A 145 8.84 -11.67 -0.22
N LYS A 146 9.54 -12.63 -0.83
CA LYS A 146 9.51 -12.84 -2.30
C LYS A 146 8.08 -12.98 -2.83
N PRO A 147 7.18 -13.80 -2.25
CA PRO A 147 5.81 -13.94 -2.75
C PRO A 147 5.08 -12.60 -2.89
N TYR A 148 5.21 -11.72 -1.90
CA TYR A 148 4.58 -10.39 -1.92
C TYR A 148 5.21 -9.48 -2.97
N THR A 149 6.54 -9.41 -3.00
CA THR A 149 7.25 -8.54 -3.94
C THR A 149 7.12 -8.99 -5.40
N THR A 150 6.91 -10.29 -5.63
CA THR A 150 6.62 -10.85 -6.97
C THR A 150 5.26 -10.37 -7.44
N ILE A 151 4.19 -10.52 -6.64
CA ILE A 151 2.85 -10.02 -7.01
C ILE A 151 2.88 -8.52 -7.33
N ILE A 152 3.60 -7.74 -6.52
CA ILE A 152 3.76 -6.29 -6.74
C ILE A 152 4.51 -6.02 -8.05
N LYS A 153 5.62 -6.73 -8.27
CA LYS A 153 6.40 -6.59 -9.50
C LYS A 153 5.55 -6.95 -10.71
N ASP A 154 4.87 -8.09 -10.70
CA ASP A 154 4.06 -8.53 -11.84
C ASP A 154 2.97 -7.49 -12.17
N ARG A 155 2.27 -6.95 -11.16
CA ARG A 155 1.30 -5.87 -11.39
C ARG A 155 1.95 -4.59 -11.92
N TRP A 156 3.08 -4.20 -11.36
CA TRP A 156 3.84 -3.03 -11.80
C TRP A 156 4.33 -3.17 -13.25
N ASP A 157 4.81 -4.35 -13.63
CA ASP A 157 5.35 -4.64 -14.96
C ASP A 157 4.23 -4.74 -16.02
N HIS A 158 3.04 -5.27 -15.67
CA HIS A 158 1.96 -5.50 -16.65
C HIS A 158 0.94 -4.38 -16.75
N GLN A 159 0.62 -3.68 -15.65
CA GLN A 159 -0.52 -2.75 -15.60
C GLN A 159 -0.10 -1.28 -15.62
N LEU A 160 1.16 -0.98 -15.29
CA LEU A 160 1.67 0.38 -15.16
C LEU A 160 2.84 0.52 -16.13
N ARG A 161 2.70 1.35 -17.18
CA ARG A 161 3.77 1.54 -18.17
C ARG A 161 5.02 2.08 -17.44
N GLN A 162 5.97 1.20 -17.12
CA GLN A 162 7.12 1.59 -16.30
C GLN A 162 7.89 2.76 -16.89
N ARG A 163 7.98 2.81 -18.22
CA ARG A 163 8.72 3.83 -18.95
C ARG A 163 8.23 5.24 -18.64
N ILE A 164 6.91 5.47 -18.59
CA ILE A 164 6.37 6.82 -18.28
C ILE A 164 6.62 7.19 -16.82
N HIS A 165 6.49 6.23 -15.89
CA HIS A 165 6.78 6.48 -14.47
C HIS A 165 8.27 6.71 -14.20
N SER A 166 9.15 5.95 -14.87
CA SER A 166 10.60 6.13 -14.85
C SER A 166 11.02 7.48 -15.42
N ALA A 167 10.48 7.86 -16.58
CA ALA A 167 10.76 9.15 -17.20
C ALA A 167 10.23 10.32 -16.34
N ALA A 168 9.01 10.19 -15.81
CA ALA A 168 8.43 11.18 -14.91
C ALA A 168 9.23 11.35 -13.61
N TYR A 169 9.78 10.25 -13.08
CA TYR A 169 10.68 10.30 -11.93
C TYR A 169 11.99 11.02 -12.28
N PHE A 170 12.60 10.73 -13.43
CA PHE A 170 13.81 11.42 -13.89
C PHE A 170 13.59 12.93 -14.03
N LEU A 171 12.45 13.33 -14.59
CA LEU A 171 12.09 14.73 -14.83
C LEU A 171 11.58 15.46 -13.57
N ASN A 172 11.46 14.76 -12.43
CA ASN A 172 11.00 15.37 -11.19
C ASN A 172 12.19 15.99 -10.43
N PRO A 173 12.26 17.33 -10.32
CA PRO A 173 13.39 18.01 -9.67
C PRO A 173 13.60 17.61 -8.21
N ALA A 174 12.52 17.24 -7.52
CA ALA A 174 12.57 16.80 -6.13
C ALA A 174 13.39 15.52 -5.93
N PHE A 175 13.57 14.72 -6.99
CA PHE A 175 14.42 13.54 -6.98
C PHE A 175 15.72 13.75 -7.76
N GLN A 176 15.66 14.43 -8.90
CA GLN A 176 16.84 14.68 -9.74
C GLN A 176 17.92 15.47 -9.00
N TYR A 177 17.51 16.42 -8.16
CA TYR A 177 18.40 17.30 -7.41
C TYR A 177 18.48 16.95 -5.92
N ASP A 178 18.11 15.72 -5.56
CA ASP A 178 18.24 15.19 -4.20
C ASP A 178 19.32 14.08 -4.17
N PRO A 179 20.57 14.42 -3.83
CA PRO A 179 21.68 13.45 -3.80
C PRO A 179 21.43 12.26 -2.87
N ALA A 180 20.60 12.42 -1.83
CA ALA A 180 20.33 11.37 -0.86
C ALA A 180 19.31 10.33 -1.36
N ASN A 181 18.41 10.73 -2.27
CA ASN A 181 17.33 9.88 -2.77
C ASN A 181 17.37 9.63 -4.28
N TYR A 182 18.38 10.15 -4.98
CA TYR A 182 18.56 9.95 -6.41
C TYR A 182 18.79 8.47 -6.78
N SER A 183 18.12 8.01 -7.83
CA SER A 183 18.20 6.63 -8.32
C SER A 183 19.02 6.55 -9.61
N ASN A 184 20.24 6.03 -9.50
CA ASN A 184 21.18 5.76 -10.61
C ASN A 184 20.84 4.53 -11.47
N LYS A 185 19.59 4.10 -11.49
CA LYS A 185 19.23 2.84 -12.13
C LYS A 185 19.07 2.99 -13.64
N PRO A 186 19.60 2.04 -14.45
CA PRO A 186 19.51 2.12 -15.91
C PRO A 186 18.07 2.24 -16.43
N GLU A 187 17.09 1.59 -15.78
CA GLU A 187 15.70 1.65 -16.23
C GLU A 187 15.07 3.06 -16.14
N VAL A 188 15.62 3.95 -15.30
CA VAL A 188 15.14 5.33 -15.18
C VAL A 188 15.51 6.10 -16.44
N VAL A 189 16.80 6.04 -16.82
CA VAL A 189 17.33 6.69 -18.03
C VAL A 189 16.72 6.07 -19.28
N GLN A 190 16.60 4.75 -19.34
CA GLN A 190 15.97 4.07 -20.48
C GLN A 190 14.52 4.50 -20.65
N GLY A 191 13.76 4.66 -19.56
CA GLY A 191 12.39 5.14 -19.61
C GLY A 191 12.27 6.53 -20.26
N LEU A 192 13.20 7.44 -19.95
CA LEU A 192 13.27 8.76 -20.55
C LEU A 192 13.61 8.69 -22.05
N ILE A 193 14.64 7.91 -22.42
CA ILE A 193 15.06 7.74 -23.81
C ILE A 193 13.91 7.16 -24.65
N ASP A 194 13.23 6.14 -24.14
CA ASP A 194 12.09 5.53 -24.83
C ASP A 194 10.94 6.53 -25.02
N LEU A 195 10.72 7.42 -24.05
CA LEU A 195 9.70 8.48 -24.14
C LEU A 195 10.05 9.51 -25.21
N ILE A 196 11.30 9.98 -25.24
CA ILE A 196 11.79 10.98 -26.21
C ILE A 196 11.93 10.39 -27.62
N GLY A 197 12.24 9.10 -27.73
CA GLY A 197 12.32 8.39 -29.00
C GLY A 197 10.94 8.10 -29.62
N ASN A 198 9.86 8.20 -28.84
CA ASN A 198 8.51 8.05 -29.35
C ASN A 198 8.08 9.32 -30.12
N LYS A 199 7.98 9.20 -31.45
CA LYS A 199 7.61 10.30 -32.35
C LYS A 199 6.23 10.89 -32.11
N ASP A 200 5.31 10.11 -31.53
CA ASP A 200 3.97 10.58 -31.16
C ASP A 200 4.01 11.54 -29.94
N ILE A 201 5.07 11.45 -29.14
CA ILE A 201 5.26 12.24 -27.91
C ILE A 201 6.25 13.39 -28.15
N CYS A 202 7.35 13.11 -28.85
CA CYS A 202 8.39 14.08 -29.13
C CYS A 202 8.78 14.01 -30.62
N ASN A 203 8.53 15.11 -31.34
CA ASN A 203 8.87 15.23 -32.77
C ASN A 203 10.32 15.68 -33.01
N LYS A 204 11.04 16.12 -31.97
CA LYS A 204 12.38 16.71 -32.05
C LYS A 204 13.33 16.08 -31.01
N SER A 205 13.54 14.77 -31.09
CA SER A 205 14.29 13.99 -30.09
C SER A 205 15.70 14.55 -29.80
N SER A 206 16.45 15.02 -30.80
CA SER A 206 17.81 15.57 -30.60
C SER A 206 17.81 16.86 -29.76
N ILE A 207 16.82 17.73 -29.97
CA ILE A 207 16.66 18.97 -29.20
C ILE A 207 16.25 18.61 -27.78
N ALA A 208 15.27 17.72 -27.61
CA ALA A 208 14.84 17.26 -26.29
C ALA A 208 15.98 16.63 -25.48
N MET A 209 16.86 15.83 -26.10
CA MET A 209 18.02 15.27 -25.42
C MET A 209 19.04 16.34 -24.99
N ASN A 210 19.19 17.42 -25.76
CA ASN A 210 20.02 18.55 -25.34
C ASN A 210 19.42 19.26 -24.11
N GLU A 211 18.11 19.50 -24.11
CA GLU A 211 17.39 20.08 -22.96
C GLU A 211 17.49 19.20 -21.71
N VAL A 212 17.41 17.87 -21.87
CA VAL A 212 17.61 16.92 -20.77
C VAL A 212 18.98 17.08 -20.12
N ARG A 213 20.03 17.32 -20.90
CA ARG A 213 21.38 17.59 -20.38
C ARG A 213 21.40 18.89 -19.58
N ILE A 214 20.85 19.98 -20.15
CA ILE A 214 20.77 21.29 -19.50
C ILE A 214 20.03 21.18 -18.16
N TYR A 215 18.90 20.49 -18.15
CA TYR A 215 18.12 20.18 -16.93
C TYR A 215 18.96 19.39 -15.92
N ARG A 216 19.43 18.19 -16.29
CA ARG A 216 20.15 17.29 -15.37
C ARG A 216 21.36 17.97 -14.72
N ASP A 217 22.11 18.72 -15.52
CA ASP A 217 23.37 19.33 -15.08
C ASP A 217 23.15 20.73 -14.46
N GLN A 218 21.88 21.13 -14.26
CA GLN A 218 21.46 22.43 -13.70
C GLN A 218 22.13 23.63 -14.41
N LEU A 219 22.22 23.55 -15.73
CA LEU A 219 22.80 24.62 -16.54
C LEU A 219 21.77 25.74 -16.77
N GLU A 220 22.28 26.91 -17.13
CA GLU A 220 21.48 28.07 -17.53
C GLU A 220 20.42 28.47 -16.48
N SER A 221 19.14 28.51 -16.87
CA SER A 221 18.03 28.93 -16.00
C SER A 221 17.75 27.95 -14.88
N PHE A 222 18.04 26.65 -15.05
CA PHE A 222 17.82 25.61 -14.03
C PHE A 222 18.78 25.72 -12.85
N GLY A 223 19.99 26.29 -13.06
CA GLY A 223 20.99 26.50 -12.01
C GLY A 223 20.76 27.73 -11.14
N LYS A 224 19.77 28.58 -11.48
CA LYS A 224 19.52 29.80 -10.70
C LYS A 224 19.04 29.46 -9.28
N PRO A 225 19.48 30.16 -8.23
CA PRO A 225 19.06 29.89 -6.85
C PRO A 225 17.54 29.87 -6.66
N LEU A 226 16.83 30.77 -7.35
CA LEU A 226 15.37 30.80 -7.34
C LEU A 226 14.77 29.52 -7.94
N ALA A 227 15.27 29.05 -9.08
CA ALA A 227 14.78 27.82 -9.73
C ALA A 227 15.01 26.60 -8.83
N ILE A 228 16.18 26.50 -8.19
CA ILE A 228 16.50 25.42 -7.24
C ILE A 228 15.54 25.45 -6.04
N LYS A 229 15.28 26.64 -5.47
CA LYS A 229 14.32 26.79 -4.36
C LYS A 229 12.90 26.40 -4.81
N MET A 230 12.44 26.95 -5.92
CA MET A 230 11.10 26.69 -6.47
C MET A 230 10.90 25.22 -6.80
N SER A 231 11.93 24.51 -7.25
CA SER A 231 11.86 23.09 -7.58
C SER A 231 11.42 22.18 -6.42
N LYS A 232 11.54 22.66 -5.18
CA LYS A 232 11.13 21.97 -3.94
C LYS A 232 9.78 22.45 -3.40
N GLU A 233 9.41 23.69 -3.70
CA GLU A 233 8.26 24.38 -3.11
C GLU A 233 7.06 24.44 -4.06
N MET A 234 7.31 24.60 -5.37
CA MET A 234 6.26 24.68 -6.39
C MET A 234 5.78 23.31 -6.81
N GLN A 235 4.48 23.24 -7.06
CA GLN A 235 3.84 22.09 -7.66
C GLN A 235 3.92 22.26 -9.19
N PRO A 236 4.21 21.19 -9.95
CA PRO A 236 4.09 21.24 -11.41
C PRO A 236 2.66 21.64 -11.81
N GLY A 237 2.54 22.43 -12.88
CA GLY A 237 1.26 22.95 -13.36
C GLY A 237 0.25 21.83 -13.71
N LYS A 238 -1.05 22.17 -13.62
CA LYS A 238 -2.15 21.29 -14.05
C LYS A 238 -2.13 21.06 -15.55
#